data_AF-I2G1Y4-F1
#
_entry.id   AF-I2G1Y4-F1
#
_cell.length_a   1.000
_cell.length_b   1.000
_cell.length_c   1.000
_cell.angle_alpha   90.00
_cell.angle_beta   90.00
_cell.angle_gamma   90.00
#
_symmetry.space_group_name_H-M   'P 1'
#
loop_
_entity.id
_entity.type
_entity.pdbx_description
1 polymer ?
#
loop_
_entity_poly.entity_id
_entity_poly.type
_entity_poly.pdbx_seq_one_letter_code
_entity_poly.pdbx_strand_id
1 'polypeptide(L)'
;MVEETETQAGASKAIGGRKGKTTQPQVTNNKATNETETKVIDNDANEETDSNSDLNSGGKQFNFHTLVKLLEPVPKLTSHNYYSWNAHIKSLLQCIPHAMKHLKGVYDKKHPKWNCTFDDALTNALCGTIDTTGEYNVNYLILNIIREPHTFHQVWKKIENGLTNEATTTSCQIALISQLGELRMFNSDAQKLIQEIRSIQTESSLLGKPFADDTLSLNLQKCTIHHPMYKETVTTINQLTFSALATALTIWQLAIENNPVSGVTRLKPGLLVVR
;
A
#
# COMPACT_ATOMS: atom_id res chain seq x y z
N MET A 1 -71.18 6.29 6.34
CA MET A 1 -70.69 5.47 7.47
C MET A 1 -69.21 5.30 7.21
N VAL A 2 -68.32 6.21 7.61
CA VAL A 2 -67.92 6.62 8.97
C VAL A 2 -67.62 5.40 9.83
N GLU A 3 -66.35 5.06 9.97
CA GLU A 3 -65.64 5.23 11.25
C GLU A 3 -64.11 5.19 11.05
N GLU A 4 -63.47 6.23 11.57
CA GLU A 4 -62.04 6.38 11.80
C GLU A 4 -61.65 5.65 13.10
N THR A 5 -60.39 5.23 13.24
CA THR A 5 -59.66 5.14 14.53
C THR A 5 -58.19 4.90 14.20
N GLU A 6 -57.32 5.90 14.34
CA GLU A 6 -56.65 6.42 15.54
C GLU A 6 -55.27 5.82 15.79
N THR A 7 -54.32 6.74 15.92
CA THR A 7 -52.88 6.56 16.09
C THR A 7 -52.56 6.40 17.57
N GLN A 8 -51.61 5.53 17.93
CA GLN A 8 -51.04 5.56 19.28
C GLN A 8 -49.51 5.60 19.26
N ALA A 9 -48.98 6.75 19.68
CA ALA A 9 -47.58 7.01 19.98
C ALA A 9 -47.25 6.51 21.40
N GLY A 10 -46.21 5.70 21.53
CA GLY A 10 -45.63 5.31 22.82
C GLY A 10 -44.27 5.96 23.01
N ALA A 11 -44.24 7.04 23.80
CA ALA A 11 -43.01 7.60 24.36
C ALA A 11 -42.76 6.99 25.74
N SER A 12 -41.56 6.47 25.99
CA SER A 12 -41.10 6.16 27.35
C SER A 12 -39.67 6.67 27.57
N LYS A 13 -39.56 7.43 28.66
CA LYS A 13 -38.39 8.15 29.18
C LYS A 13 -37.36 7.22 29.82
N ALA A 14 -36.10 7.55 29.55
CA ALA A 14 -34.92 7.72 30.42
C ALA A 14 -34.74 6.90 31.73
N ILE A 15 -33.48 6.48 31.94
CA ILE A 15 -32.58 6.69 33.11
C ILE A 15 -31.71 5.44 33.34
N GLY A 16 -30.39 5.60 33.34
CA GLY A 16 -29.48 4.53 33.74
C GLY A 16 -28.01 4.85 33.50
N GLY A 17 -27.45 5.75 34.30
CA GLY A 17 -26.01 6.00 34.31
C GLY A 17 -25.21 4.81 34.86
N ARG A 18 -24.05 4.52 34.26
CA ARG A 18 -23.01 3.74 34.92
C ARG A 18 -21.63 4.30 34.58
N LYS A 19 -21.04 4.97 35.57
CA LYS A 19 -19.61 5.28 35.68
C LYS A 19 -18.79 3.98 35.56
N GLY A 20 -18.05 3.84 34.47
CA GLY A 20 -16.99 2.84 34.30
C GLY A 20 -15.64 3.47 34.61
N LYS A 21 -15.03 3.01 35.69
CA LYS A 21 -13.78 3.47 36.30
C LYS A 21 -12.60 3.08 35.40
N THR A 22 -11.81 4.06 34.98
CA THR A 22 -10.52 3.88 34.30
C THR A 22 -9.51 3.26 35.26
N THR A 23 -9.04 2.05 34.96
CA THR A 23 -7.88 1.44 35.62
C THR A 23 -6.70 1.52 34.67
N GLN A 24 -5.75 2.40 34.99
CA GLN A 24 -4.42 2.46 34.39
C GLN A 24 -3.67 1.14 34.67
N PRO A 25 -3.07 0.49 33.67
CA PRO A 25 -2.07 -0.53 33.92
C PRO A 25 -0.78 0.10 34.43
N GLN A 26 -0.40 -0.37 35.60
CA GLN A 26 0.80 -0.05 36.35
C GLN A 26 2.04 -0.50 35.57
N VAL A 27 3.00 0.42 35.39
CA VAL A 27 4.34 0.14 34.87
C VAL A 27 5.08 -0.77 35.84
N THR A 28 5.31 -2.02 35.45
CA THR A 28 6.23 -2.93 36.13
C THR A 28 7.65 -2.68 35.63
N ASN A 29 8.44 -2.04 36.50
CA ASN A 29 9.89 -1.94 36.39
C ASN A 29 10.51 -3.34 36.49
N ASN A 30 10.91 -3.91 35.35
CA ASN A 30 11.80 -5.06 35.34
C ASN A 30 13.26 -4.58 35.34
N LYS A 31 13.80 -4.61 36.55
CA LYS A 31 15.22 -4.59 36.94
C LYS A 31 16.00 -5.61 36.11
N ALA A 32 16.82 -5.14 35.17
CA ALA A 32 17.84 -5.96 34.52
C ALA A 32 19.12 -5.92 35.38
N THR A 33 19.53 -7.11 35.83
CA THR A 33 20.73 -7.36 36.62
C THR A 33 21.96 -7.20 35.74
N ASN A 34 22.91 -6.37 36.19
CA ASN A 34 24.27 -6.36 35.69
C ASN A 34 24.98 -7.63 36.16
N GLU A 35 25.44 -8.47 35.23
CA GLU A 35 26.50 -9.43 35.49
C GLU A 35 27.77 -8.95 34.80
N THR A 36 28.78 -8.79 35.64
CA THR A 36 30.14 -8.35 35.34
C THR A 36 31.05 -9.58 35.45
N GLU A 37 32.15 -9.56 34.70
CA GLU A 37 33.30 -10.49 34.70
C GLU A 37 33.09 -11.77 33.87
N THR A 38 33.98 -12.12 32.92
CA THR A 38 35.34 -12.57 33.22
C THR A 38 36.37 -12.17 32.14
N LYS A 39 37.55 -11.71 32.60
CA LYS A 39 38.82 -11.62 31.86
C LYS A 39 39.52 -12.98 31.81
N VAL A 40 40.01 -13.38 30.63
CA VAL A 40 41.17 -14.29 30.41
C VAL A 40 41.81 -13.83 29.09
N ILE A 41 42.82 -12.96 29.08
CA ILE A 41 44.29 -13.19 29.07
C ILE A 41 44.76 -14.32 28.12
N ASP A 42 45.20 -13.87 26.94
CA ASP A 42 46.42 -14.17 26.15
C ASP A 42 47.05 -15.59 26.18
N ASN A 43 47.26 -16.17 24.99
CA ASN A 43 48.59 -16.18 24.35
C ASN A 43 48.61 -16.88 22.97
N ASP A 44 49.37 -16.25 22.07
CA ASP A 44 50.22 -16.78 21.00
C ASP A 44 49.71 -17.90 20.07
N ALA A 45 49.62 -17.58 18.78
CA ALA A 45 50.53 -18.16 17.80
C ALA A 45 50.51 -17.38 16.48
N ASN A 46 51.68 -16.84 16.20
CA ASN A 46 52.21 -16.40 14.92
C ASN A 46 51.86 -17.34 13.75
N GLU A 47 51.10 -16.85 12.76
CA GLU A 47 51.25 -17.27 11.37
C GLU A 47 51.16 -16.02 10.47
N GLU A 48 52.35 -15.52 10.12
CA GLU A 48 52.57 -14.77 8.90
C GLU A 48 51.99 -15.58 7.74
N THR A 49 50.85 -15.14 7.21
CA THR A 49 50.49 -15.46 5.83
C THR A 49 50.33 -14.16 5.08
N ASP A 50 51.38 -13.86 4.30
CA ASP A 50 51.38 -12.96 3.17
C ASP A 50 50.23 -13.30 2.22
N SER A 51 49.04 -12.79 2.55
CA SER A 51 47.94 -12.70 1.60
C SER A 51 48.08 -11.37 0.88
N ASN A 52 48.82 -11.44 -0.23
CA ASN A 52 48.83 -10.47 -1.33
C ASN A 52 47.40 -9.97 -1.59
N SER A 53 47.05 -8.84 -0.97
CA SER A 53 45.74 -8.21 -1.09
C SER A 53 45.70 -7.36 -2.34
N ASP A 54 45.89 -8.01 -3.48
CA ASP A 54 45.70 -7.45 -4.83
C ASP A 54 44.21 -7.45 -5.21
N LEU A 55 43.37 -7.01 -4.27
CA LEU A 55 41.97 -6.65 -4.49
C LEU A 55 41.77 -5.17 -4.19
N ASN A 56 42.71 -4.35 -4.69
CA ASN A 56 42.41 -2.97 -5.03
C ASN A 56 41.56 -2.96 -6.33
N SER A 57 40.42 -3.65 -6.27
CA SER A 57 39.30 -3.33 -7.15
C SER A 57 38.94 -1.91 -6.76
N GLY A 58 39.44 -0.95 -7.53
CA GLY A 58 39.01 0.45 -7.52
C GLY A 58 37.55 0.52 -7.94
N GLY A 59 36.68 -0.14 -7.18
CA GLY A 59 35.24 -0.13 -7.33
C GLY A 59 34.83 1.30 -7.04
N LYS A 60 34.47 2.02 -8.10
CA LYS A 60 33.88 3.35 -8.02
C LYS A 60 32.82 3.33 -6.93
N GLN A 61 33.15 3.91 -5.79
CA GLN A 61 32.22 3.98 -4.69
C GLN A 61 31.11 4.93 -5.10
N PHE A 62 29.86 4.46 -5.00
CA PHE A 62 28.71 5.28 -5.35
C PHE A 62 28.57 6.37 -4.27
N ASN A 63 28.84 7.62 -4.66
CA ASN A 63 28.57 8.75 -3.79
C ASN A 63 27.06 9.08 -3.78
N PHE A 64 26.65 9.89 -2.80
CA PHE A 64 25.26 10.31 -2.62
C PHE A 64 24.65 10.89 -3.91
N HIS A 65 25.37 11.74 -4.65
CA HIS A 65 24.85 12.38 -5.84
C HIS A 65 24.53 11.38 -6.97
N THR A 66 25.38 10.36 -7.15
CA THR A 66 25.11 9.27 -8.09
C THR A 66 23.89 8.45 -7.67
N LEU A 67 23.76 8.13 -6.38
CA LEU A 67 22.60 7.39 -5.87
C LEU A 67 21.29 8.16 -6.06
N VAL A 68 21.30 9.48 -5.80
CA VAL A 68 20.13 10.34 -6.02
C VAL A 68 19.71 10.35 -7.48
N LYS A 69 20.65 10.47 -8.42
CA LYS A 69 20.35 10.41 -9.86
C LYS A 69 19.77 9.07 -10.28
N LEU A 70 20.26 7.97 -9.72
CA LEU A 70 19.70 6.64 -9.99
C LEU A 70 18.27 6.49 -9.44
N LEU A 71 17.98 7.14 -8.31
CA LEU A 71 16.68 7.08 -7.63
C LEU A 71 15.67 8.12 -8.12
N GLU A 72 16.08 9.09 -8.93
CA GLU A 72 15.20 10.10 -9.55
C GLU A 72 13.97 9.52 -10.26
N PRO A 73 14.05 8.42 -11.05
CA PRO A 73 12.87 7.83 -11.68
C PRO A 73 11.98 7.03 -10.71
N VAL A 74 12.39 6.82 -9.46
CA VAL A 74 11.58 6.10 -8.48
C VAL A 74 10.45 7.01 -8.02
N PRO A 75 9.18 6.57 -8.07
CA PRO A 75 8.06 7.36 -7.59
C PRO A 75 8.27 7.73 -6.12
N LYS A 76 7.79 8.89 -5.68
CA LYS A 76 7.93 9.26 -4.26
C LYS A 76 7.10 8.32 -3.38
N LEU A 77 7.67 7.84 -2.26
CA LEU A 77 6.98 6.96 -1.33
C LEU A 77 5.81 7.69 -0.67
N THR A 78 4.64 7.08 -0.79
CA THR A 78 3.39 7.41 -0.09
C THR A 78 2.87 6.18 0.63
N SER A 79 1.85 6.33 1.47
CA SER A 79 1.19 5.17 2.08
C SER A 79 0.54 4.22 1.06
N HIS A 80 0.14 4.72 -0.12
CA HIS A 80 -0.57 3.94 -1.14
C HIS A 80 0.35 3.18 -2.10
N ASN A 81 1.58 3.65 -2.32
CA ASN A 81 2.46 3.04 -3.32
C ASN A 81 3.63 2.24 -2.71
N TYR A 82 3.64 1.99 -1.40
CA TYR A 82 4.74 1.34 -0.68
C TYR A 82 5.28 0.09 -1.38
N TYR A 83 4.41 -0.83 -1.82
CA TYR A 83 4.87 -2.08 -2.43
C TYR A 83 5.52 -1.89 -3.79
N SER A 84 4.95 -1.03 -4.64
CA SER A 84 5.56 -0.67 -5.93
C SER A 84 6.90 0.04 -5.70
N TRP A 85 6.94 1.01 -4.80
CA TRP A 85 8.15 1.71 -4.39
C TRP A 85 9.23 0.74 -3.87
N ASN A 86 8.86 -0.17 -2.97
CA ASN A 86 9.74 -1.19 -2.40
C ASN A 86 10.36 -2.09 -3.47
N ALA A 87 9.55 -2.52 -4.44
CA ALA A 87 10.03 -3.32 -5.57
C ALA A 87 11.04 -2.56 -6.43
N HIS A 88 10.76 -1.29 -6.76
CA HIS A 88 11.67 -0.44 -7.53
C HIS A 88 12.98 -0.18 -6.80
N ILE A 89 12.94 0.17 -5.50
CA ILE A 89 14.15 0.37 -4.70
C ILE A 89 14.99 -0.90 -4.65
N LYS A 90 14.40 -2.06 -4.35
CA LYS A 90 15.14 -3.33 -4.30
C LYS A 90 15.77 -3.69 -5.64
N SER A 91 15.04 -3.52 -6.74
CA SER A 91 15.56 -3.80 -8.09
C SER A 91 16.79 -2.92 -8.38
N LEU A 92 16.72 -1.63 -8.06
CA LEU A 92 17.84 -0.71 -8.24
C LEU A 92 19.03 -1.05 -7.34
N LEU A 93 18.80 -1.35 -6.06
CA LEU A 93 19.87 -1.71 -5.13
C LEU A 93 20.57 -3.03 -5.50
N GLN A 94 19.90 -3.94 -6.23
CA GLN A 94 20.55 -5.14 -6.76
C GLN A 94 21.61 -4.83 -7.81
N CYS A 95 21.48 -3.72 -8.54
CA CYS A 95 22.47 -3.27 -9.52
C CYS A 95 23.66 -2.55 -8.86
N ILE A 96 23.59 -2.21 -7.57
CA ILE A 96 24.62 -1.47 -6.86
C ILE A 96 25.44 -2.45 -6.00
N PRO A 97 26.76 -2.58 -6.22
CA PRO A 97 27.61 -3.43 -5.42
C PRO A 97 27.44 -3.18 -3.93
N HIS A 98 27.32 -4.26 -3.16
CA HIS A 98 27.17 -4.27 -1.69
C HIS A 98 25.88 -3.63 -1.12
N ALA A 99 25.11 -2.85 -1.88
CA ALA A 99 23.93 -2.15 -1.36
C ALA A 99 22.88 -3.11 -0.77
N MET A 100 22.63 -4.26 -1.43
CA MET A 100 21.74 -5.29 -0.88
C MET A 100 22.25 -5.94 0.41
N LYS A 101 23.57 -5.93 0.67
CA LYS A 101 24.14 -6.43 1.93
C LYS A 101 23.94 -5.43 3.06
N HIS A 102 24.07 -4.13 2.78
CA HIS A 102 23.68 -3.06 3.70
C HIS A 102 22.17 -3.09 3.99
N LEU A 103 21.32 -3.20 2.97
CA LEU A 103 19.86 -3.28 3.13
C LEU A 103 19.44 -4.41 4.08
N LYS A 104 20.09 -5.57 3.95
CA LYS A 104 19.81 -6.76 4.77
C LYS A 104 20.47 -6.73 6.14
N GLY A 105 21.30 -5.73 6.45
CA GLY A 105 22.06 -5.66 7.69
C GLY A 105 23.19 -6.68 7.80
N VAL A 106 23.60 -7.30 6.69
CA VAL A 106 24.73 -8.26 6.66
C VAL A 106 26.05 -7.54 6.88
N TYR A 107 26.17 -6.31 6.38
CA TYR A 107 27.28 -5.42 6.69
C TYR A 107 26.84 -4.48 7.80
N ASP A 108 27.19 -4.81 9.04
CA ASP A 108 27.00 -3.97 10.21
C ASP A 108 28.28 -3.21 10.54
N LYS A 109 28.25 -2.35 11.57
CA LYS A 109 29.41 -1.53 11.98
C LYS A 109 30.67 -2.33 12.33
N LYS A 110 30.57 -3.63 12.58
CA LYS A 110 31.69 -4.51 12.93
C LYS A 110 32.25 -5.25 11.72
N HIS A 111 31.50 -5.33 10.62
CA HIS A 111 31.89 -6.06 9.43
C HIS A 111 33.00 -5.31 8.66
N PRO A 112 34.08 -5.98 8.22
CA PRO A 112 35.22 -5.30 7.59
C PRO A 112 34.89 -4.63 6.24
N LYS A 113 33.85 -5.11 5.55
CA LYS A 113 33.32 -4.49 4.32
C LYS A 113 32.25 -3.42 4.57
N TRP A 114 31.94 -3.11 5.84
CA TRP A 114 31.03 -2.02 6.14
C TRP A 114 31.71 -0.68 5.90
N ASN A 115 30.97 0.24 5.29
CA ASN A 115 31.44 1.57 5.00
C ASN A 115 30.39 2.60 5.45
N CYS A 116 30.74 3.40 6.46
CA CYS A 116 29.85 4.43 7.03
C CYS A 116 29.36 5.40 5.96
N THR A 117 30.27 5.95 5.16
CA THR A 117 29.96 6.94 4.13
C THR A 117 28.97 6.40 3.09
N PHE A 118 29.11 5.14 2.70
CA PHE A 118 28.19 4.50 1.78
C PHE A 118 26.82 4.21 2.42
N ASP A 119 26.80 3.78 3.68
CA ASP A 119 25.58 3.57 4.45
C ASP A 119 24.78 4.87 4.62
N ASP A 120 25.46 5.97 4.94
CA ASP A 120 24.89 7.31 5.05
C ASP A 120 24.37 7.81 3.70
N ALA A 121 25.11 7.57 2.61
CA ALA A 121 24.69 7.94 1.27
C ALA A 121 23.43 7.18 0.83
N LEU A 122 23.35 5.87 1.10
CA LEU A 122 22.15 5.06 0.85
C LEU A 122 20.96 5.55 1.68
N THR A 123 21.19 5.83 2.96
CA THR A 123 20.16 6.32 3.89
C THR A 123 19.58 7.64 3.43
N ASN A 124 20.43 8.63 3.13
CA ASN A 124 19.98 9.93 2.67
C ASN A 124 19.27 9.84 1.31
N ALA A 125 19.77 9.02 0.39
CA ALA A 125 19.17 8.87 -0.92
C ALA A 125 17.79 8.21 -0.82
N LEU A 126 17.64 7.20 0.04
CA LEU A 126 16.35 6.56 0.35
C LEU A 126 15.36 7.57 0.95
N CYS A 127 15.77 8.32 1.97
CA CYS A 127 14.93 9.36 2.58
C CYS A 127 14.50 10.43 1.56
N GLY A 128 15.37 10.75 0.60
CA GLY A 128 15.05 11.67 -0.51
C GLY A 128 13.96 11.16 -1.45
N THR A 129 13.63 9.86 -1.44
CA THR A 129 12.51 9.31 -2.20
C THR A 129 11.18 9.39 -1.47
N ILE A 130 11.13 9.88 -0.23
CA ILE A 130 9.88 9.95 0.53
C ILE A 130 9.09 11.22 0.17
N ASP A 131 7.80 11.10 -0.10
CA ASP A 131 6.93 12.27 -0.27
C ASP A 131 6.69 12.93 1.08
N THR A 132 7.02 14.23 1.15
CA THR A 132 6.88 15.04 2.36
C THR A 132 5.72 16.04 2.29
N THR A 133 5.03 16.11 1.15
CA THR A 133 4.08 17.19 0.85
C THR A 133 2.72 16.71 0.36
N GLY A 134 2.64 15.50 -0.21
CA GLY A 134 1.38 14.95 -0.72
C GLY A 134 0.36 14.61 0.36
N GLU A 135 -0.90 14.45 -0.03
CA GLU A 135 -2.03 14.08 0.85
C GLU A 135 -1.78 12.76 1.61
N TYR A 136 -1.09 11.83 0.96
CA TYR A 136 -0.73 10.51 1.49
C TYR A 136 0.74 10.43 1.93
N ASN A 137 1.32 11.56 2.33
CA ASN A 137 2.71 11.60 2.81
C ASN A 137 2.90 10.71 4.05
N VAL A 138 4.12 10.23 4.20
CA VAL A 138 4.51 9.37 5.33
C VAL A 138 5.48 10.11 6.27
N ASN A 139 5.27 11.42 6.44
CA ASN A 139 6.15 12.31 7.22
C ASN A 139 6.41 11.82 8.64
N TYR A 140 5.43 11.18 9.27
CA TYR A 140 5.58 10.62 10.60
C TYR A 140 6.71 9.57 10.67
N LEU A 141 6.96 8.84 9.58
CA LEU A 141 8.09 7.91 9.48
C LEU A 141 9.41 8.65 9.42
N ILE A 142 9.51 9.72 8.63
CA ILE A 142 10.71 10.56 8.56
C ILE A 142 11.03 11.14 9.93
N LEU A 143 10.04 11.71 10.62
CA LEU A 143 10.23 12.25 11.97
C LEU A 143 10.75 11.19 12.95
N ASN A 144 10.30 9.94 12.82
CA ASN A 144 10.82 8.84 13.63
C ASN A 144 12.22 8.36 13.20
N ILE A 145 12.58 8.54 11.93
CA ILE A 145 13.90 8.18 11.39
C ILE A 145 14.95 9.23 11.75
N ILE A 146 14.64 10.53 11.67
CA ILE A 146 15.61 11.61 11.88
C ILE A 146 15.92 11.88 13.36
N ARG A 147 15.08 11.36 14.27
CA ARG A 147 15.25 11.58 15.72
C ARG A 147 16.54 10.97 16.26
N GLU A 148 17.03 9.92 15.61
CA GLU A 148 18.20 9.18 16.06
C GLU A 148 19.07 8.77 14.85
N PRO A 149 20.40 8.64 15.02
CA PRO A 149 21.24 8.08 13.98
C PRO A 149 20.85 6.63 13.70
N HIS A 150 20.56 6.31 12.45
CA HIS A 150 20.16 4.98 12.02
C HIS A 150 21.03 4.52 10.85
N THR A 151 21.36 3.23 10.85
CA THR A 151 21.96 2.62 9.67
C THR A 151 20.91 2.46 8.57
N PHE A 152 21.36 2.29 7.33
CA PHE A 152 20.47 2.07 6.19
C PHE A 152 19.49 0.91 6.42
N HIS A 153 19.96 -0.19 7.00
CA HIS A 153 19.12 -1.33 7.38
C HIS A 153 18.02 -0.95 8.38
N GLN A 154 18.37 -0.17 9.41
CA GLN A 154 17.43 0.23 10.44
C GLN A 154 16.37 1.18 9.89
N VAL A 155 16.76 2.14 9.04
CA VAL A 155 15.83 3.03 8.34
C VAL A 155 14.87 2.21 7.48
N TRP A 156 15.41 1.29 6.66
CA TRP A 156 14.60 0.41 5.84
C TRP A 156 13.58 -0.39 6.67
N LYS A 157 14.01 -0.99 7.78
CA LYS A 157 13.13 -1.74 8.69
C LYS A 157 12.07 -0.88 9.35
N LYS A 158 12.39 0.36 9.71
CA LYS A 158 11.41 1.30 10.26
C LYS A 158 10.34 1.67 9.22
N ILE A 159 10.73 1.90 7.96
CA ILE A 159 9.79 2.16 6.87
C ILE A 159 8.90 0.93 6.63
N GLU A 160 9.52 -0.24 6.49
CA GLU A 160 8.81 -1.51 6.30
C GLU A 160 7.81 -1.73 7.44
N ASN A 161 8.25 -1.77 8.69
CA ASN A 161 7.36 -1.98 9.83
C ASN A 161 6.28 -0.90 9.96
N GLY A 162 6.62 0.36 9.65
CA GLY A 162 5.69 1.48 9.74
C GLY A 162 4.55 1.40 8.73
N LEU A 163 4.81 0.84 7.55
CA LEU A 163 3.86 0.76 6.43
C LEU A 163 3.23 -0.63 6.28
N THR A 164 3.89 -1.69 6.75
CA THR A 164 3.37 -3.06 6.71
C THR A 164 2.81 -3.53 8.04
N ASN A 165 2.67 -2.65 9.05
CA ASN A 165 2.04 -3.08 10.28
C ASN A 165 0.63 -3.61 9.97
N GLU A 166 0.23 -4.66 10.69
CA GLU A 166 -1.02 -5.37 10.40
C GLU A 166 -2.25 -4.45 10.49
N ALA A 167 -2.23 -3.47 11.40
CA ALA A 167 -3.31 -2.50 11.54
C ALA A 167 -3.43 -1.59 10.31
N THR A 168 -2.31 -1.11 9.74
CA THR A 168 -2.28 -0.32 8.50
C THR A 168 -2.71 -1.16 7.32
N THR A 169 -2.18 -2.38 7.17
CA THR A 169 -2.60 -3.31 6.10
C THR A 169 -4.10 -3.60 6.18
N THR A 170 -4.62 -3.81 7.39
CA THR A 170 -6.06 -4.03 7.62
C THR A 170 -6.88 -2.78 7.32
N SER A 171 -6.41 -1.60 7.73
CA SER A 171 -7.05 -0.33 7.44
C SER A 171 -7.11 -0.06 5.93
N CYS A 172 -6.01 -0.24 5.20
CA CYS A 172 -5.97 -0.13 3.74
C CYS A 172 -6.90 -1.14 3.08
N GLN A 173 -6.94 -2.39 3.55
CA GLN A 173 -7.85 -3.40 3.03
C GLN A 173 -9.33 -3.00 3.22
N ILE A 174 -9.68 -2.44 4.38
CA ILE A 174 -11.04 -1.93 4.65
C ILE A 174 -11.37 -0.77 3.72
N ALA A 175 -10.43 0.14 3.49
CA ALA A 175 -10.60 1.26 2.56
C ALA A 175 -10.84 0.75 1.12
N LEU A 176 -10.08 -0.23 0.64
CA LEU A 176 -10.29 -0.84 -0.68
C LEU A 176 -11.64 -1.56 -0.79
N ILE A 177 -12.08 -2.24 0.28
CA ILE A 177 -13.42 -2.85 0.32
C ILE A 177 -14.51 -1.78 0.20
N SER A 178 -14.36 -0.65 0.90
CA SER A 178 -15.30 0.49 0.81
C SER A 178 -15.31 1.07 -0.60
N GLN A 179 -14.14 1.37 -1.16
CA GLN A 179 -14.00 1.89 -2.52
C GLN A 179 -14.65 0.96 -3.55
N LEU A 180 -14.36 -0.35 -3.48
CA LEU A 180 -14.93 -1.34 -4.39
C LEU A 180 -16.46 -1.39 -4.28
N GLY A 181 -17.00 -1.30 -3.07
CA GLY A 181 -18.46 -1.29 -2.82
C GLY A 181 -19.15 0.02 -3.20
N GLU A 182 -18.41 1.12 -3.27
CA GLU A 182 -18.89 2.45 -3.65
C GLU A 182 -18.76 2.76 -5.14
N LEU A 183 -18.07 1.90 -5.91
CA LEU A 183 -17.91 2.09 -7.35
C LEU A 183 -19.26 2.26 -8.04
N ARG A 184 -19.27 3.15 -9.03
CA ARG A 184 -20.43 3.41 -9.89
C ARG A 184 -19.94 3.61 -11.31
N MET A 185 -20.73 3.16 -12.27
CA MET A 185 -20.44 3.41 -13.67
C MET A 185 -20.87 4.84 -14.05
N PHE A 186 -19.94 5.65 -14.55
CA PHE A 186 -20.21 7.00 -15.03
C PHE A 186 -20.22 7.05 -16.56
N ASN A 187 -21.12 7.86 -17.14
CA ASN A 187 -21.21 8.08 -18.60
C ASN A 187 -21.34 6.80 -19.44
N SER A 188 -21.88 5.73 -18.85
CA SER A 188 -21.98 4.42 -19.52
C SER A 188 -20.63 3.82 -19.94
N ASP A 189 -19.52 4.29 -19.37
CA ASP A 189 -18.16 3.89 -19.72
C ASP A 189 -17.74 2.65 -18.91
N ALA A 190 -17.94 1.47 -19.51
CA ALA A 190 -17.59 0.20 -18.89
C ALA A 190 -16.06 0.00 -18.87
N GLN A 191 -15.33 0.50 -19.87
CA GLN A 191 -13.88 0.41 -19.91
C GLN A 191 -13.24 1.11 -18.71
N LYS A 192 -13.67 2.34 -18.41
CA LYS A 192 -13.19 3.08 -17.24
C LYS A 192 -13.49 2.35 -15.94
N LEU A 193 -14.72 1.85 -15.76
CA LEU A 193 -15.09 1.06 -14.58
C LEU A 193 -14.22 -0.20 -14.43
N ILE A 194 -13.98 -0.92 -15.52
CA ILE A 194 -13.12 -2.13 -15.52
C ILE A 194 -11.68 -1.76 -15.11
N GLN A 195 -11.15 -0.63 -15.59
CA GLN A 195 -9.83 -0.13 -15.22
C GLN A 195 -9.76 0.20 -13.72
N GLU A 196 -10.77 0.87 -13.17
CA GLU A 196 -10.84 1.18 -11.74
C GLU A 196 -10.87 -0.10 -10.88
N ILE A 197 -11.68 -1.10 -11.24
CA ILE A 197 -11.72 -2.40 -10.54
C ILE A 197 -10.35 -3.11 -10.61
N ARG A 198 -9.69 -3.11 -11.78
CA ARG A 198 -8.35 -3.70 -11.95
C ARG A 198 -7.28 -2.97 -11.14
N SER A 199 -7.39 -1.65 -11.01
CA SER A 199 -6.52 -0.86 -10.15
C SER A 199 -6.65 -1.29 -8.68
N ILE A 200 -7.90 -1.39 -8.18
CA ILE A 200 -8.19 -1.87 -6.82
C ILE A 200 -7.69 -3.31 -6.61
N GLN A 201 -7.90 -4.21 -7.57
CA GLN A 201 -7.41 -5.58 -7.51
C GLN A 201 -5.88 -5.63 -7.43
N THR A 202 -5.19 -4.79 -8.21
CA THR A 202 -3.73 -4.71 -8.21
C THR A 202 -3.22 -4.24 -6.85
N GLU A 203 -3.82 -3.19 -6.29
CA GLU A 203 -3.46 -2.65 -4.97
C GLU A 203 -3.71 -3.67 -3.85
N SER A 204 -4.86 -4.35 -3.87
CA SER A 204 -5.20 -5.44 -2.95
C SER A 204 -4.25 -6.64 -3.07
N SER A 205 -3.76 -6.94 -4.28
CA SER A 205 -2.74 -7.97 -4.50
C SER A 205 -1.39 -7.58 -3.90
N LEU A 206 -1.02 -6.30 -3.98
CA LEU A 206 0.19 -5.77 -3.36
C LEU A 206 0.14 -5.87 -1.83
N LEU A 207 -1.05 -5.71 -1.23
CA LEU A 207 -1.28 -5.94 0.20
C LEU A 207 -1.22 -7.44 0.60
N GLY A 208 -1.05 -8.36 -0.36
CA GLY A 208 -1.03 -9.81 -0.12
C GLY A 208 -2.41 -10.41 0.16
N LYS A 209 -3.49 -9.66 -0.09
CA LYS A 209 -4.88 -10.10 0.12
C LYS A 209 -5.72 -9.80 -1.13
N PRO A 210 -5.41 -10.41 -2.28
CA PRO A 210 -6.14 -10.17 -3.52
C PRO A 210 -7.63 -10.50 -3.35
N PHE A 211 -8.50 -9.66 -3.92
CA PHE A 211 -9.92 -9.96 -4.01
C PHE A 211 -10.17 -11.23 -4.83
N ALA A 212 -11.10 -12.05 -4.37
CA ALA A 212 -11.56 -13.21 -5.11
C ALA A 212 -12.31 -12.78 -6.38
N ASP A 213 -12.20 -13.59 -7.44
CA ASP A 213 -12.73 -13.28 -8.77
C ASP A 213 -14.26 -13.10 -8.77
N ASP A 214 -14.97 -13.85 -7.93
CA ASP A 214 -16.41 -13.74 -7.69
C ASP A 214 -16.79 -12.38 -7.09
N THR A 215 -15.98 -11.85 -6.17
CA THR A 215 -16.17 -10.54 -5.55
C THR A 215 -16.01 -9.42 -6.59
N LEU A 216 -14.98 -9.51 -7.44
CA LEU A 216 -14.75 -8.54 -8.52
C LEU A 216 -15.88 -8.60 -9.56
N SER A 217 -16.29 -9.81 -9.95
CA SER A 217 -17.39 -10.05 -10.88
C SER A 217 -18.71 -9.49 -10.35
N LEU A 218 -19.03 -9.76 -9.07
CA LEU A 218 -20.25 -9.28 -8.43
C LEU A 218 -20.30 -7.75 -8.39
N ASN A 219 -19.19 -7.07 -8.09
CA ASN A 219 -19.16 -5.60 -8.08
C ASN A 219 -19.32 -5.03 -9.49
N LEU A 220 -18.67 -5.62 -10.51
CA LEU A 220 -18.86 -5.23 -11.90
C LEU A 220 -20.33 -5.40 -12.35
N GLN A 221 -20.97 -6.51 -11.99
CA GLN A 221 -22.40 -6.74 -12.26
C GLN A 221 -23.28 -5.70 -11.56
N LYS A 222 -23.08 -5.44 -10.26
CA LYS A 222 -23.84 -4.43 -9.50
C LYS A 222 -23.75 -3.04 -10.13
N CYS A 223 -22.56 -2.64 -10.58
CA CYS A 223 -22.37 -1.33 -11.20
C CYS A 223 -23.05 -1.21 -12.58
N THR A 224 -23.19 -2.32 -13.30
CA THR A 224 -23.66 -2.33 -14.71
C THR A 224 -25.13 -2.69 -14.86
N ILE A 225 -25.71 -3.47 -13.93
CA ILE A 225 -27.11 -3.94 -14.00
C ILE A 225 -28.13 -2.80 -13.93
N HIS A 226 -27.78 -1.69 -13.28
CA HIS A 226 -28.63 -0.50 -13.20
C HIS A 226 -28.63 0.32 -14.49
N HIS A 227 -27.76 0.01 -15.44
CA HIS A 227 -27.64 0.75 -16.68
C HIS A 227 -28.41 0.05 -17.81
N PRO A 228 -29.39 0.71 -18.46
CA PRO A 228 -30.24 0.09 -19.48
C PRO A 228 -29.46 -0.60 -20.59
N MET A 229 -28.32 0.00 -20.99
CA MET A 229 -27.48 -0.49 -22.07
C MET A 229 -26.83 -1.85 -21.79
N TYR A 230 -26.55 -2.17 -20.52
CA TYR A 230 -25.84 -3.39 -20.15
C TYR A 230 -26.71 -4.38 -19.39
N LYS A 231 -27.89 -3.96 -18.92
CA LYS A 231 -28.78 -4.76 -18.09
C LYS A 231 -29.06 -6.14 -18.70
N GLU A 232 -29.46 -6.20 -19.97
CA GLU A 232 -29.78 -7.47 -20.62
C GLU A 232 -28.54 -8.38 -20.68
N THR A 233 -27.42 -7.87 -21.20
CA THR A 233 -26.13 -8.58 -21.25
C THR A 233 -25.74 -9.15 -19.89
N VAL A 234 -25.84 -8.35 -18.83
CA VAL A 234 -25.48 -8.76 -17.47
C VAL A 234 -26.44 -9.83 -16.92
N THR A 235 -27.74 -9.71 -17.18
CA THR A 235 -28.74 -10.68 -16.68
C THR A 235 -28.71 -12.01 -17.41
N THR A 236 -28.36 -12.02 -18.71
CA THR A 236 -28.23 -13.25 -19.50
C THR A 236 -26.97 -14.01 -19.13
N ILE A 237 -25.93 -13.29 -18.69
CA ILE A 237 -24.63 -13.86 -18.40
C ILE A 237 -24.50 -14.16 -16.89
N ASN A 238 -25.04 -15.30 -16.48
CA ASN A 238 -24.81 -15.82 -15.14
C ASN A 238 -23.46 -16.54 -15.06
N GLN A 239 -22.72 -16.32 -13.96
CA GLN A 239 -21.50 -17.07 -13.57
C GLN A 239 -20.26 -16.91 -14.48
N LEU A 240 -19.98 -15.70 -14.97
CA LEU A 240 -18.67 -15.43 -15.58
C LEU A 240 -17.62 -15.03 -14.55
N THR A 241 -16.38 -15.36 -14.88
CA THR A 241 -15.21 -14.77 -14.23
C THR A 241 -15.13 -13.27 -14.55
N PHE A 242 -14.38 -12.52 -13.74
CA PHE A 242 -14.26 -11.07 -13.91
C PHE A 242 -13.73 -10.73 -15.31
N SER A 243 -12.72 -11.48 -15.76
CA SER A 243 -12.11 -11.31 -17.09
C SER A 243 -13.11 -11.53 -18.23
N ALA A 244 -13.94 -12.56 -18.14
CA ALA A 244 -14.92 -12.88 -19.17
C ALA A 244 -16.04 -11.83 -19.22
N LEU A 245 -16.55 -11.40 -18.06
CA LEU A 245 -17.55 -10.32 -17.98
C LEU A 245 -16.98 -8.98 -18.49
N ALA A 246 -15.77 -8.62 -18.10
CA ALA A 246 -15.09 -7.42 -18.57
C ALA A 246 -14.92 -7.42 -20.09
N THR A 247 -14.56 -8.57 -20.68
CA THR A 247 -14.44 -8.72 -22.13
C THR A 247 -15.78 -8.55 -22.83
N ALA A 248 -16.85 -9.18 -22.33
CA ALA A 248 -18.19 -9.06 -22.90
C ALA A 248 -18.69 -7.60 -22.90
N LEU A 249 -18.52 -6.89 -21.78
CA LEU A 249 -18.91 -5.49 -21.65
C LEU A 249 -18.10 -4.57 -22.58
N THR A 250 -16.80 -4.83 -22.73
CA THR A 250 -15.92 -4.07 -23.64
C THR A 250 -16.35 -4.25 -25.09
N ILE A 251 -16.63 -5.49 -25.52
CA ILE A 251 -17.13 -5.79 -26.87
C ILE A 251 -18.46 -5.09 -27.11
N TRP A 252 -19.36 -5.11 -26.13
CA TRP A 252 -20.68 -4.48 -26.23
C TRP A 252 -20.59 -2.95 -26.36
N GLN A 253 -19.76 -2.31 -25.52
CA GLN A 253 -19.51 -0.87 -25.61
C GLN A 253 -18.97 -0.49 -26.99
N LEU A 254 -17.97 -1.23 -27.50
CA LEU A 254 -17.41 -1.01 -28.83
C LEU A 254 -18.45 -1.21 -29.95
N ALA A 255 -19.32 -2.21 -29.84
CA ALA A 255 -20.37 -2.45 -30.84
C ALA A 255 -21.35 -1.27 -30.94
N ILE A 256 -21.65 -0.62 -29.82
CA ILE A 256 -22.53 0.56 -29.74
C ILE A 256 -21.82 1.81 -30.28
N GLU A 257 -20.56 2.02 -29.91
CA GLU A 257 -19.76 3.15 -30.39
C GLU A 257 -19.58 3.11 -31.92
N ASN A 258 -19.40 1.92 -32.49
CA ASN A 258 -19.20 1.74 -33.93
C ASN A 258 -20.49 1.70 -34.76
N ASN A 259 -21.66 1.48 -34.16
CA ASN A 259 -22.95 1.45 -34.84
C ASN A 259 -23.92 2.50 -34.28
N PRO A 260 -23.73 3.80 -34.57
CA PRO A 260 -24.60 4.87 -34.10
C PRO A 260 -26.01 4.85 -34.72
N VAL A 261 -26.30 3.90 -35.61
CA VAL A 261 -27.49 3.87 -36.49
C VAL A 261 -28.77 3.49 -35.75
N SER A 262 -28.68 2.96 -34.54
CA SER A 262 -29.85 2.79 -33.66
C SER A 262 -30.20 4.13 -33.04
N GLY A 263 -31.20 4.82 -33.59
CA GLY A 263 -31.82 6.03 -33.03
C GLY A 263 -32.48 5.81 -31.66
N VAL A 264 -31.72 5.33 -30.68
CA VAL A 264 -32.04 5.48 -29.27
C VAL A 264 -31.90 6.97 -29.00
N THR A 265 -33.03 7.65 -29.05
CA THR A 265 -33.21 9.03 -28.62
C THR A 265 -32.42 9.21 -27.34
N ARG A 266 -31.26 9.89 -27.40
CA ARG A 266 -30.55 10.34 -26.21
C ARG A 266 -31.57 11.15 -25.41
N LEU A 267 -32.15 10.55 -24.38
CA LEU A 267 -33.03 11.24 -23.45
C LEU A 267 -32.24 12.43 -22.93
N LYS A 268 -32.60 13.63 -23.40
CA LYS A 268 -32.04 14.87 -22.89
C LYS A 268 -32.32 14.88 -21.38
N PRO A 269 -31.30 14.98 -20.53
CA PRO A 269 -31.52 15.13 -19.10
C PRO A 269 -32.08 16.54 -18.87
N GLY A 270 -33.40 16.64 -18.72
CA GLY A 270 -34.06 17.90 -18.39
C GLY A 270 -35.42 18.09 -19.04
N LEU A 271 -36.44 17.41 -18.51
CA LEU A 271 -37.75 18.02 -18.27
C LEU A 271 -38.56 17.10 -17.34
N LEU A 272 -38.42 17.31 -16.04
CA LEU A 272 -39.36 16.81 -15.04
C LEU A 272 -40.58 17.74 -15.10
N VAL A 273 -41.59 17.40 -15.90
CA VAL A 273 -42.90 18.03 -15.78
C VAL A 273 -43.66 17.27 -14.71
N VAL A 274 -43.76 17.89 -13.54
CA VAL A 274 -44.68 17.48 -12.47
C VAL A 274 -46.10 17.78 -12.94
N ARG A 275 -46.95 16.76 -12.96
CA ARG A 275 -48.41 16.90 -12.90
C ARG A 275 -48.91 16.11 -11.72
#